data_AF-A0A2U1SNL0-F1
#
_entry.id   AF-A0A2U1SNL0-F1
#
_cell.length_a   1.000
_cell.length_b   1.000
_cell.length_c   1.000
_cell.angle_alpha   90.00
_cell.angle_beta   90.00
_cell.angle_gamma   90.00
#
_symmetry.space_group_name_H-M   'P 1'
#
loop_
_entity.id
_entity.type
_entity.pdbx_description
1 polymer ?
#
loop_
_entity_poly.entity_id
_entity_poly.type
_entity_poly.pdbx_seq_one_letter_code
_entity_poly.pdbx_strand_id
1 'polypeptide(L)'
;MIIDRRPSARGAGRRFLSFSRLALSAAALFLPAPAFPQASPGFNLCVPPGSPPCVFMPGRPADACGREVEAYIASVFHYRECLTKESERVIRESNDVIDHWRCRERGERCRK
;
A
#
# COMPACT_ATOMS: atom_id res chain seq x y z
N MET A 1 37.22 19.51 19.91
CA MET A 1 36.67 20.82 20.34
C MET A 1 35.17 20.68 20.43
N ILE A 2 34.64 20.47 21.63
CA ILE A 2 33.21 20.22 21.90
C ILE A 2 32.70 21.48 22.59
N ILE A 3 31.73 22.17 21.99
CA ILE A 3 31.17 23.41 22.54
C ILE A 3 29.91 23.05 23.32
N ASP A 4 30.05 23.06 24.64
CA ASP A 4 28.96 22.99 25.62
C ASP A 4 28.17 24.31 25.59
N ARG A 5 26.84 24.24 25.43
CA ARG A 5 25.94 25.39 25.56
C ARG A 5 24.71 25.00 26.38
N ARG A 6 24.83 25.09 27.70
CA ARG A 6 23.66 25.31 28.58
C ARG A 6 23.49 26.80 28.87
N PRO A 7 22.29 27.35 28.67
CA PRO A 7 21.84 28.50 29.46
C PRO A 7 20.98 28.04 30.64
N SER A 8 21.33 28.58 31.79
CA SER A 8 20.58 28.59 33.04
C SER A 8 19.63 29.78 33.06
N ALA A 9 18.36 29.58 33.39
CA ALA A 9 17.49 30.66 33.87
C ALA A 9 16.51 30.14 34.93
N ARG A 10 16.65 30.71 36.14
CA ARG A 10 15.75 30.60 37.28
C ARG A 10 14.61 31.61 37.13
N GLY A 11 13.43 31.23 37.62
CA GLY A 11 12.30 32.13 37.93
C GLY A 11 11.13 31.27 38.42
N ALA A 12 11.04 30.95 39.71
CA ALA A 12 10.37 31.76 40.74
C ALA A 12 8.87 31.98 40.48
N GLY A 13 8.07 31.01 40.93
CA GLY A 13 6.82 31.22 41.68
C GLY A 13 5.60 31.79 40.96
N ARG A 14 4.54 30.97 40.86
CA ARG A 14 3.17 31.39 41.20
C ARG A 14 2.19 30.21 41.27
N ARG A 15 1.76 29.94 42.51
CA ARG A 15 0.42 29.52 42.94
C ARG A 15 -0.30 28.44 42.10
N PHE A 16 -0.17 27.19 42.52
CA PHE A 16 -1.15 26.15 42.23
C PHE A 16 -2.45 26.47 42.97
N LEU A 17 -3.47 26.92 42.24
CA LEU A 17 -4.85 26.90 42.71
C LEU A 17 -5.73 26.25 41.66
N SER A 18 -6.42 25.23 42.16
CA SER A 18 -7.78 24.83 41.80
C SER A 18 -8.01 24.22 40.43
N PHE A 19 -8.17 22.89 40.46
CA PHE A 19 -9.24 22.12 39.83
C PHE A 19 -10.21 22.95 38.98
N SER A 20 -10.18 22.72 37.67
CA SER A 20 -11.31 22.94 36.79
C SER A 20 -11.48 21.72 35.91
N ARG A 21 -12.55 21.00 36.24
CA ARG A 21 -13.15 19.92 35.46
C ARG A 21 -13.47 20.43 34.06
N LEU A 22 -13.11 19.66 33.05
CA LEU A 22 -13.98 19.16 31.99
C LEU A 22 -13.07 18.55 30.92
N ALA A 23 -12.97 17.23 30.94
CA ALA A 23 -12.26 16.47 29.93
C ALA A 23 -12.95 16.69 28.58
N LEU A 24 -12.37 17.55 27.74
CA LEU A 24 -12.48 17.45 26.30
C LEU A 24 -11.87 16.11 25.89
N SER A 25 -12.66 15.20 25.36
CA SER A 25 -12.16 14.01 24.65
C SER A 25 -13.06 13.73 23.46
N ALA A 26 -13.09 14.69 22.55
CA ALA A 26 -13.48 14.50 21.16
C ALA A 26 -12.19 14.61 20.32
N ALA A 27 -11.46 13.51 20.13
CA ALA A 27 -10.45 13.35 19.09
C ALA A 27 -9.76 11.98 19.20
N ALA A 28 -10.17 11.00 18.39
CA ALA A 28 -9.29 9.96 17.84
C ALA A 28 -10.08 9.02 16.89
N LEU A 29 -10.73 9.58 15.87
CA LEU A 29 -11.02 8.85 14.64
C LEU A 29 -10.17 9.46 13.51
N PHE A 30 -8.86 9.54 13.74
CA PHE A 30 -7.87 9.76 12.70
C PHE A 30 -7.17 8.43 12.44
N LEU A 31 -7.88 7.52 11.77
CA LEU A 31 -7.21 6.46 11.04
C LEU A 31 -6.46 7.15 9.89
N PRO A 32 -5.12 7.08 9.82
CA PRO A 32 -4.41 7.61 8.67
C PRO A 32 -4.88 6.84 7.43
N ALA A 33 -5.51 7.54 6.49
CA ALA A 33 -5.74 6.99 5.16
C ALA A 33 -4.36 6.63 4.56
N PRO A 34 -4.22 5.49 3.88
CA PRO A 34 -2.98 5.18 3.17
C PRO A 34 -2.72 6.30 2.15
N ALA A 35 -1.57 6.97 2.28
CA ALA A 35 -1.17 8.13 1.49
C ALA A 35 -0.77 7.80 0.03
N PHE A 36 -1.20 6.65 -0.48
CA PHE A 36 -0.92 6.23 -1.86
C PHE A 36 -2.23 6.03 -2.60
N PRO A 37 -2.44 6.73 -3.74
CA PRO A 37 -3.59 6.47 -4.58
C PRO A 37 -3.57 5.00 -4.99
N GLN A 38 -4.53 4.24 -4.47
CA GLN A 38 -4.84 2.90 -4.97
C GLN A 38 -5.20 3.05 -6.45
N ALA A 39 -4.67 2.16 -7.28
CA ALA A 39 -4.81 2.20 -8.73
C ALA A 39 -6.23 2.61 -9.16
N SER A 40 -6.32 3.59 -10.06
CA SER A 40 -7.59 4.14 -10.52
C SER A 40 -8.51 3.02 -11.02
N PRO A 41 -9.80 2.99 -10.62
CA PRO A 41 -10.73 1.95 -11.02
C PRO A 41 -11.07 2.14 -12.50
N GLY A 42 -10.31 1.47 -13.39
CA GLY A 42 -10.55 1.60 -14.83
C GLY A 42 -9.55 0.86 -15.70
N PHE A 43 -8.31 0.65 -15.24
CA PHE A 43 -7.29 -0.06 -16.01
C PHE A 43 -6.52 -1.01 -15.11
N ASN A 44 -6.94 -2.29 -15.08
CA ASN A 44 -6.16 -3.34 -14.44
C ASN A 44 -5.15 -3.88 -15.45
N LEU A 45 -3.86 -3.88 -15.09
CA LEU A 45 -2.78 -4.46 -15.91
C LEU A 45 -2.97 -5.97 -16.10
N CYS A 46 -3.61 -6.63 -15.14
CA CYS A 46 -4.01 -8.03 -15.21
C CYS A 46 -5.54 -8.13 -15.07
N VAL A 47 -6.21 -8.74 -16.05
CA VAL A 47 -7.68 -8.88 -16.05
C VAL A 47 -8.07 -10.20 -15.36
N PRO A 48 -8.88 -10.16 -14.29
CA PRO A 48 -9.38 -11.38 -13.66
C PRO A 48 -10.26 -12.19 -14.62
N PRO A 49 -10.05 -13.51 -14.74
CA PRO A 49 -10.87 -14.34 -15.61
C PRO A 49 -12.28 -14.53 -15.03
N GLY A 50 -13.29 -14.45 -15.89
CA GLY A 50 -14.69 -14.71 -15.53
C GLY A 50 -14.98 -16.21 -15.45
N SER A 51 -15.79 -16.62 -14.48
CA SER A 51 -16.23 -18.01 -14.36
C SER A 51 -17.07 -18.45 -15.56
N PRO A 52 -16.86 -19.66 -16.11
CA PRO A 52 -17.64 -20.14 -17.25
C PRO A 52 -19.10 -20.37 -16.83
N PRO A 53 -20.08 -19.83 -17.57
CA PRO A 53 -21.49 -19.92 -17.19
C PRO A 53 -22.02 -21.35 -17.31
N CYS A 54 -21.39 -22.22 -18.13
CA CYS A 54 -21.81 -23.60 -18.32
C CYS A 54 -21.84 -24.42 -17.03
N VAL A 55 -21.05 -24.06 -16.02
CA VAL A 55 -21.01 -24.74 -14.71
C VAL A 55 -22.27 -24.47 -13.88
N PHE A 56 -22.94 -23.34 -14.13
CA PHE A 56 -24.14 -22.92 -13.39
C PHE A 56 -25.43 -23.09 -14.17
N MET A 57 -25.35 -23.42 -15.48
CA MET A 57 -26.51 -23.61 -16.34
C MET A 57 -26.86 -25.10 -16.49
N PRO A 58 -28.07 -25.53 -16.09
CA PRO A 58 -28.50 -26.91 -16.28
C PRO A 58 -28.71 -27.24 -17.78
N GLY A 59 -28.56 -28.52 -18.13
CA GLY A 59 -28.92 -29.03 -19.46
C GLY A 59 -27.86 -28.84 -20.56
N ARG A 60 -26.65 -28.37 -20.23
CA ARG A 60 -25.54 -28.33 -21.19
C ARG A 60 -24.78 -29.66 -21.27
N PRO A 61 -24.33 -30.08 -22.47
CA PRO A 61 -23.46 -31.24 -22.63
C PRO A 61 -22.16 -31.09 -21.83
N ALA A 62 -21.76 -32.15 -21.13
CA ALA A 62 -20.60 -32.13 -20.23
C ALA A 62 -19.27 -31.93 -20.97
N ASP A 63 -19.15 -32.46 -22.19
CA ASP A 63 -17.97 -32.33 -23.07
C ASP A 63 -17.77 -30.89 -23.56
N ALA A 64 -18.86 -30.21 -23.94
CA ALA A 64 -18.82 -28.80 -24.32
C ALA A 64 -18.43 -27.92 -23.13
N CYS A 65 -18.99 -28.18 -21.94
CA CYS A 65 -18.62 -27.44 -20.73
C CYS A 65 -17.19 -27.75 -20.26
N GLY A 66 -16.71 -28.99 -20.45
CA GLY A 66 -15.33 -29.38 -20.12
C GLY A 66 -14.29 -28.51 -20.80
N ARG A 67 -14.45 -28.24 -22.10
CA ARG A 67 -13.54 -27.33 -22.85
C ARG A 67 -13.58 -25.89 -22.34
N GLU A 68 -14.76 -25.37 -21.98
CA GLU A 68 -14.89 -24.03 -21.39
C GLU A 68 -14.18 -23.95 -20.03
N VAL A 69 -14.28 -25.01 -19.21
CA VAL A 69 -13.61 -25.10 -17.90
C VAL A 69 -12.09 -25.21 -18.07
N GLU A 70 -11.59 -26.01 -19.01
CA GLU A 70 -10.15 -26.09 -19.31
C GLU A 70 -9.59 -24.73 -19.74
N ALA A 71 -10.30 -24.03 -20.62
CA ALA A 71 -9.92 -22.67 -21.04
C ALA A 71 -9.92 -21.68 -19.87
N TYR A 72 -10.92 -21.76 -18.99
CA TYR A 72 -10.97 -20.96 -17.76
C TYR A 72 -9.76 -21.26 -16.86
N ILE A 73 -9.42 -22.52 -16.62
CA ILE A 73 -8.26 -22.91 -15.81
C ILE A 73 -6.97 -22.35 -16.40
N ALA A 74 -6.76 -22.48 -17.71
CA ALA A 74 -5.60 -21.89 -18.39
C ALA A 74 -5.55 -20.36 -18.21
N SER A 75 -6.69 -19.68 -18.32
CA SER A 75 -6.77 -18.23 -18.09
C SER A 75 -6.45 -17.82 -16.64
N VAL A 76 -6.79 -18.65 -15.65
CA VAL A 76 -6.41 -18.44 -14.25
C VAL A 76 -4.90 -18.54 -14.05
N PHE A 77 -4.23 -19.49 -14.70
CA PHE A 77 -2.77 -19.58 -14.64
C PHE A 77 -2.09 -18.37 -15.27
N HIS A 78 -2.55 -17.91 -16.43
CA HIS A 78 -2.03 -16.70 -17.06
C HIS A 78 -2.28 -15.44 -16.20
N TYR A 79 -3.45 -15.34 -15.58
CA TYR A 79 -3.74 -14.24 -14.67
C TYR A 79 -2.78 -14.22 -13.47
N ARG A 80 -2.51 -15.38 -12.87
CA ARG A 80 -1.52 -15.50 -11.77
C ARG A 80 -0.12 -15.11 -12.21
N GLU A 81 0.31 -15.57 -13.38
CA GLU A 81 1.62 -15.21 -13.95
C GLU A 81 1.74 -13.70 -14.17
N CYS A 82 0.69 -13.06 -14.69
CA CYS A 82 0.62 -11.61 -14.84
C CYS A 82 0.80 -10.90 -13.49
N LEU A 83 0.05 -11.32 -12.46
CA LEU A 83 0.15 -10.73 -11.12
C LEU A 83 1.57 -10.87 -10.53
N THR A 84 2.23 -12.00 -10.74
CA THR A 84 3.63 -12.19 -10.32
C THR A 84 4.56 -11.19 -11.01
N LYS A 85 4.47 -11.05 -12.34
CA LYS A 85 5.31 -10.10 -13.10
C LYS A 85 5.06 -8.65 -12.68
N GLU A 86 3.80 -8.27 -12.47
CA GLU A 86 3.45 -6.92 -12.01
C GLU A 86 3.95 -6.67 -10.58
N SER A 87 3.87 -7.66 -9.69
CA SER A 87 4.44 -7.56 -8.34
C SER A 87 5.95 -7.34 -8.39
N GLU A 88 6.66 -8.12 -9.21
CA GLU A 88 8.10 -7.97 -9.42
C GLU A 88 8.47 -6.60 -10.03
N ARG A 89 7.65 -6.10 -10.96
CA ARG A 89 7.84 -4.76 -11.55
C ARG A 89 7.75 -3.67 -10.49
N VAL A 90 6.69 -3.71 -9.67
CA VAL A 90 6.46 -2.72 -8.60
C VAL A 90 7.55 -2.79 -7.53
N ILE A 91 8.04 -4.00 -7.19
CA ILE A 91 9.16 -4.16 -6.26
C ILE A 91 10.44 -3.52 -6.82
N ARG A 92 10.76 -3.76 -8.09
CA ARG A 92 11.93 -3.14 -8.74
C ARG A 92 11.82 -1.62 -8.76
N GLU A 93 10.67 -1.09 -9.15
CA GLU A 93 10.40 0.35 -9.14
C GLU A 93 10.55 0.95 -7.75
N SER A 94 10.04 0.27 -6.71
CA SER A 94 10.20 0.71 -5.33
C SER A 94 11.66 0.73 -4.88
N ASN A 95 12.44 -0.31 -5.22
CA ASN A 95 13.87 -0.36 -4.90
C ASN A 95 14.63 0.75 -5.63
N ASP A 96 14.33 1.00 -6.91
CA ASP A 96 14.95 2.08 -7.67
C ASP A 96 14.68 3.45 -7.02
N VAL A 97 13.45 3.69 -6.55
CA VAL A 97 13.09 4.92 -5.81
C VAL A 97 13.86 5.03 -4.49
N ILE A 98 13.96 3.95 -3.73
CA ILE A 98 14.71 3.93 -2.45
C ILE A 98 16.19 4.23 -2.69
N ASP A 99 16.79 3.63 -3.71
CA ASP A 99 18.20 3.82 -4.05
C ASP A 99 18.48 5.26 -4.49
N HIS A 100 17.60 5.83 -5.32
CA HIS A 100 17.68 7.25 -5.69
C HIS A 100 17.57 8.17 -4.46
N TRP A 101 16.65 7.88 -3.55
CA TRP A 101 16.48 8.66 -2.33
C TRP A 101 17.71 8.59 -1.42
N ARG A 102 18.22 7.38 -1.14
CA ARG A 102 19.44 7.16 -0.33
C ARG A 102 20.66 7.83 -0.93
N CYS A 103 20.82 7.74 -2.25
CA CYS A 103 21.92 8.37 -2.93
C CYS A 103 21.87 9.90 -2.81
N ARG A 104 20.68 10.51 -2.97
CA ARG A 104 20.48 11.94 -2.77
C ARG A 104 20.77 12.37 -1.34
N GLU A 105 20.35 11.57 -0.35
CA GLU A 105 20.60 11.85 1.06
C GLU A 105 22.10 11.83 1.39
N ARG A 106 22.86 10.88 0.83
CA ARG A 106 24.30 10.70 1.08
C ARG A 106 25.20 11.63 0.27
N GLY A 107 24.66 12.34 -0.72
CA GLY A 107 25.44 13.23 -1.60
C GLY A 107 26.38 12.46 -2.56
N GLU A 108 26.10 11.19 -2.81
CA GLU A 108 26.87 10.33 -3.71
C GLU A 108 26.42 10.52 -5.17
N ARG A 109 27.22 10.02 -6.13
CA ARG A 109 26.87 10.09 -7.56
C ARG A 109 25.90 8.94 -7.90
N CYS A 110 24.64 9.26 -8.11
CA CYS A 110 23.60 8.26 -8.36
C CYS A 110 23.75 7.59 -9.73
N ARG A 111 23.38 6.31 -9.80
CA ARG A 111 23.24 5.59 -11.07
C ARG A 111 22.08 6.21 -11.85
N LYS A 112 22.28 6.39 -13.17
CA LYS A 112 21.22 6.83 -14.10
C LYS A 112 20.45 5.64 -14.63
#